data_AF-A0A0D2ZXE7-F1
#
_entry.id   AF-A0A0D2ZXE7-F1
#
_cell.length_a   1.000
_cell.length_b   1.000
_cell.length_c   1.000
_cell.angle_alpha   90.00
_cell.angle_beta   90.00
_cell.angle_gamma   90.00
#
_symmetry.space_group_name_H-M   'P 1'
#
loop_
_entity.id
_entity.type
_entity.pdbx_description
1 polymer ?
#
loop_
_entity_poly.entity_id
_entity_poly.type
_entity_poly.pdbx_seq_one_letter_code
_entity_poly.pdbx_strand_id
1 'polypeptide(L)'
;MLKFEDGAAGSIKINGFQYELQQLHWHSPSEHTINGRRFALELHMVHEGKKGRMAVVTVLYKIGRADTFIRSLEKELEAITDLDDAEKH
;
A
#
# COMPACT_ATOMS: atom_id res chain seq x y z
N MET A 1 -5.96 -3.96 -4.63
CA MET A 1 -4.64 -4.18 -4.01
C MET A 1 -3.63 -4.56 -5.07
N LEU A 2 -2.39 -4.05 -5.01
CA LEU A 2 -1.34 -4.43 -5.94
C LEU A 2 -0.52 -5.57 -5.34
N LYS A 3 -0.26 -6.63 -6.11
CA LYS A 3 0.52 -7.79 -5.68
C LYS A 3 1.72 -7.96 -6.61
N PHE A 4 2.79 -8.49 -6.07
CA PHE A 4 4.00 -8.79 -6.82
C PHE A 4 4.29 -10.29 -6.77
N GLU A 5 4.98 -10.79 -7.80
CA GLU A 5 5.59 -12.10 -7.76
C GLU A 5 6.79 -12.09 -6.79
N ASP A 6 7.10 -13.25 -6.21
CA ASP A 6 8.20 -13.40 -5.25
C ASP A 6 9.52 -12.87 -5.83
N GLY A 7 10.22 -12.05 -5.05
CA GLY A 7 11.46 -11.39 -5.45
C GLY A 7 11.35 -10.30 -6.53
N ALA A 8 10.21 -10.06 -7.16
CA ALA A 8 10.09 -9.15 -8.30
C ALA A 8 10.12 -7.65 -7.93
N ALA A 9 9.70 -7.31 -6.70
CA ALA A 9 9.54 -5.93 -6.24
C ALA A 9 10.61 -5.47 -5.25
N GLY A 10 11.64 -6.29 -5.02
CA GLY A 10 12.70 -6.02 -4.05
C GLY A 10 12.34 -6.43 -2.62
N SER A 11 13.14 -5.97 -1.66
CA SER A 11 13.03 -6.41 -0.26
C SER A 11 13.59 -5.37 0.71
N ILE A 12 13.22 -5.52 1.99
CA ILE A 12 13.83 -4.81 3.11
C ILE A 12 14.61 -5.77 4.00
N LYS A 13 15.58 -5.24 4.75
CA LYS A 13 16.38 -6.00 5.71
C LYS A 13 16.23 -5.44 7.11
N ILE A 14 15.74 -6.27 8.04
CA ILE A 14 15.53 -5.91 9.45
C ILE A 14 16.34 -6.89 10.30
N ASN A 15 17.30 -6.37 11.08
CA ASN A 15 18.17 -7.17 11.97
C ASN A 15 18.84 -8.37 11.26
N GLY A 16 19.29 -8.17 10.02
CA GLY A 16 19.93 -9.24 9.24
C GLY A 16 18.97 -10.12 8.43
N PHE A 17 17.66 -10.09 8.71
CA PHE A 17 16.65 -10.89 8.02
C PHE A 17 16.04 -10.13 6.85
N GLN A 18 15.91 -10.80 5.71
CA GLN A 18 15.28 -10.26 4.50
C GLN A 18 13.77 -10.51 4.51
N TYR A 19 13.01 -9.52 4.05
CA TYR A 19 11.56 -9.54 3.89
C TYR A 19 11.22 -9.01 2.49
N GLU A 20 10.66 -9.85 1.64
CA GLU A 20 10.33 -9.51 0.25
C GLU A 20 9.01 -8.75 0.20
N LEU A 21 8.94 -7.73 -0.65
CA LEU A 21 7.72 -6.94 -0.82
C LEU A 21 6.68 -7.75 -1.60
N GLN A 22 5.54 -8.02 -0.98
CA GLN A 22 4.50 -8.89 -1.52
C GLN A 22 3.33 -8.09 -2.09
N GLN A 23 2.90 -7.03 -1.39
CA GLN A 23 1.74 -6.27 -1.81
C GLN A 23 1.67 -4.85 -1.26
N LEU A 24 0.95 -3.99 -1.97
CA LEU A 24 0.60 -2.62 -1.63
C LEU A 24 -0.91 -2.48 -1.54
N HIS A 25 -1.39 -1.81 -0.49
CA HIS A 25 -2.80 -1.42 -0.40
C HIS A 25 -2.95 -0.12 0.39
N TRP A 26 -4.09 0.54 0.18
CA TRP A 26 -4.35 1.86 0.75
C TRP A 26 -5.58 1.82 1.65
N HIS A 27 -5.54 2.62 2.73
CA HIS A 27 -6.66 2.91 3.62
C HIS A 27 -6.96 4.41 3.61
N SER A 28 -8.24 4.75 3.48
CA SER A 28 -8.74 6.13 3.60
C SER A 28 -9.91 6.16 4.59
N PRO A 29 -9.84 6.93 5.69
CA PRO A 29 -8.68 7.70 6.16
C PRO A 29 -7.53 6.79 6.62
N SER A 30 -6.40 7.37 7.06
CA SER A 30 -5.33 6.56 7.66
C SER A 30 -5.84 5.77 8.85
N GLU A 31 -5.30 4.57 9.10
CA GLU A 31 -5.60 3.76 10.28
C GLU A 31 -4.75 4.22 11.46
N HIS A 32 -3.44 4.42 11.23
CA HIS A 32 -2.51 4.93 12.23
C HIS A 32 -2.71 6.43 12.49
N THR A 33 -2.30 6.85 13.68
CA THR A 33 -2.21 8.27 14.07
C THR A 33 -0.82 8.59 14.57
N ILE A 34 -0.39 9.86 14.43
CA ILE A 34 0.84 10.36 15.06
C ILE A 34 0.43 11.48 16.02
N ASN A 35 0.75 11.31 17.31
CA ASN A 35 0.34 12.23 18.37
C ASN A 35 -1.17 12.53 18.36
N GLY A 36 -1.99 11.49 18.14
CA GLY A 36 -3.45 11.59 18.07
C GLY A 36 -4.00 12.17 16.76
N ARG A 37 -3.16 12.62 15.82
CA ARG A 37 -3.59 13.14 14.53
C ARG A 37 -3.78 12.01 13.50
N ARG A 38 -4.98 11.92 12.92
CA ARG A 38 -5.29 11.07 11.76
C ARG A 38 -4.95 11.78 10.45
N PHE A 39 -4.55 11.00 9.44
CA PHE A 39 -4.10 11.46 8.13
C PHE A 39 -5.13 11.10 7.05
N ALA A 40 -5.01 11.70 5.87
CA ALA A 40 -6.03 11.60 4.82
C ALA A 40 -6.02 10.24 4.12
N LEU A 41 -4.84 9.63 4.02
CA LEU A 41 -4.62 8.35 3.35
C LEU A 41 -3.43 7.66 4.00
N GLU A 42 -3.39 6.35 3.92
CA GLU A 42 -2.30 5.50 4.37
C GLU A 42 -2.00 4.41 3.34
N LEU A 43 -0.74 4.23 2.98
CA LEU A 43 -0.26 3.12 2.16
C LEU A 43 0.39 2.08 3.08
N HIS A 44 -0.03 0.83 3.01
CA HIS A 44 0.66 -0.31 3.61
C HIS A 44 1.47 -1.05 2.56
N MET A 45 2.77 -1.21 2.83
CA MET A 45 3.71 -2.02 2.06
C MET A 45 4.02 -3.27 2.85
N VAL A 46 3.43 -4.39 2.45
CA VAL A 46 3.49 -5.64 3.20
C VAL A 46 4.61 -6.51 2.68
N HIS A 47 5.51 -6.88 3.59
CA HIS A 47 6.67 -7.70 3.31
C HIS A 47 6.60 -9.01 4.08
N GLU A 48 7.05 -10.09 3.44
CA GLU A 48 7.11 -11.43 4.02
C GLU A 48 8.55 -11.94 4.07
N GLY A 49 8.95 -12.42 5.24
CA GLY A 49 10.23 -13.08 5.47
C GLY A 49 10.04 -14.57 5.77
N LYS A 50 11.16 -15.27 5.98
CA LYS A 50 11.14 -16.72 6.25
C LYS A 50 10.21 -17.07 7.42
N LYS A 51 9.55 -18.23 7.30
CA LYS A 51 8.62 -18.80 8.31
C LYS A 51 7.41 -17.89 8.58
N GLY A 52 6.90 -17.19 7.55
CA GLY A 52 5.69 -16.36 7.64
C GLY A 52 5.86 -15.11 8.52
N ARG A 53 7.09 -14.63 8.72
CA ARG A 53 7.34 -13.40 9.49
C ARG A 53 6.97 -12.21 8.62
N MET A 54 6.03 -11.39 9.10
CA MET A 54 5.58 -10.21 8.36
C MET A 54 6.24 -8.94 8.88
N ALA A 55 6.46 -7.99 7.96
CA ALA A 55 6.82 -6.62 8.27
C ALA A 55 6.02 -5.68 7.36
N VAL A 56 5.40 -4.65 7.95
CA VAL A 56 4.65 -3.64 7.19
C VAL A 56 5.34 -2.30 7.34
N VAL A 57 5.64 -1.67 6.21
CA VAL A 57 6.10 -0.27 6.17
C VAL A 57 4.93 0.58 5.71
N THR A 58 4.63 1.66 6.44
CA THR A 58 3.50 2.53 6.14
C THR A 58 3.92 3.93 5.72
N VAL A 59 3.19 4.54 4.78
CA VAL A 59 3.31 5.95 4.40
C VAL A 59 2.01 6.66 4.72
N LEU A 60 2.08 7.72 5.52
CA LEU A 60 0.93 8.57 5.88
C LEU A 60 0.90 9.83 5.02
N TYR A 61 -0.25 10.10 4.40
CA TYR A 61 -0.41 11.20 3.46
C TYR A 61 -1.17 12.38 4.06
N LYS A 62 -0.72 13.59 3.73
CA LYS A 62 -1.50 14.82 3.90
C LYS A 62 -1.93 15.30 2.52
N ILE A 63 -3.16 15.81 2.41
CA ILE A 63 -3.65 16.45 1.18
C ILE A 63 -2.68 17.57 0.79
N GLY A 64 -2.29 17.60 -0.47
CA GLY A 64 -1.30 18.54 -0.99
C GLY A 64 -0.84 18.15 -2.39
N ARG A 65 0.46 18.27 -2.66
CA ARG A 65 1.06 17.88 -3.94
C ARG A 65 0.77 16.41 -4.24
N ALA A 66 0.35 16.13 -5.48
CA ALA A 66 0.11 14.78 -5.95
C ALA A 66 1.36 13.88 -5.78
N ASP A 67 1.12 12.66 -5.34
CA ASP A 67 2.14 11.62 -5.24
C ASP A 67 2.37 10.99 -6.63
N THR A 68 3.62 10.93 -7.07
CA THR A 68 3.94 10.46 -8.43
C THR A 68 3.67 8.97 -8.61
N PHE A 69 3.71 8.17 -7.54
CA PHE A 69 3.39 6.75 -7.63
C PHE A 69 1.89 6.55 -7.77
N ILE A 70 1.06 7.22 -6.95
CA ILE A 70 -0.40 7.19 -7.14
C ILE A 70 -0.78 7.70 -8.53
N ARG A 71 -0.14 8.79 -8.99
CA ARG A 71 -0.34 9.32 -10.34
C ARG A 71 -0.02 8.30 -11.43
N SER A 72 0.99 7.46 -11.23
CA SER A 72 1.35 6.41 -12.20
C SER A 72 0.29 5.30 -12.31
N LEU A 73 -0.63 5.22 -11.35
CA LEU A 73 -1.71 4.25 -11.27
C LEU A 73 -3.09 4.85 -11.63
N GLU A 74 -3.16 6.12 -12.03
CA GLU A 74 -4.43 6.82 -12.27
C GLU A 74 -5.31 6.09 -13.29
N LYS A 75 -4.73 5.58 -14.37
CA LYS A 75 -5.47 4.86 -15.43
C LYS A 75 -6.05 3.55 -14.94
N GLU A 76 -5.29 2.82 -14.13
CA GLU A 76 -5.68 1.55 -13.54
C GLU A 76 -6.78 1.77 -12.51
N LEU A 77 -6.72 2.87 -11.75
CA LEU A 77 -7.77 3.26 -10.81
C LEU A 77 -9.06 3.65 -11.55
N GLU A 78 -8.97 4.46 -12.62
CA GLU A 78 -10.11 4.81 -13.47
C GLU A 78 -10.79 3.56 -14.05
N ALA A 79 -10.01 2.60 -14.54
CA ALA A 79 -10.53 1.36 -15.11
C ALA A 79 -11.28 0.48 -14.09
N ILE A 80 -11.00 0.62 -12.79
CA ILE A 80 -11.72 -0.11 -11.73
C ILE A 80 -13.02 0.62 -11.36
N THR A 81 -13.09 1.94 -11.50
CA THR A 81 -14.32 2.70 -11.19
C THR A 81 -15.48 2.44 -12.15
N ASP A 82 -15.19 1.98 -13.38
CA ASP A 82 -16.20 1.62 -14.37
C ASP A 82 -16.87 0.26 -14.11
N LEU A 83 -16.38 -0.51 -13.12
CA LEU A 83 -16.93 -1.83 -12.77
C LEU A 83 -17.99 -1.77 -11.65
N ASP A 84 -18.14 -0.62 -10.97
CA ASP A 84 -19.03 -0.46 -9.80
C ASP A 84 -20.51 -0.18 -10.16
N ASP A 85 -20.88 -0.06 -11.43
CA ASP A 85 -22.30 -0.07 -11.83
C ASP A 85 -22.92 -1.50 -11.81
N ALA A 86 -22.13 -2.55 -11.54
CA ALA A 86 -22.59 -3.94 -11.50
C ALA A 86 -22.86 -4.50 -10.09
N GLU A 87 -22.50 -3.80 -9.00
CA GLU A 87 -22.80 -4.22 -7.62
C GLU A 87 -23.80 -3.30 -6.91
N LYS A 88 -24.90 -2.98 -7.61
CA LYS A 88 -26.17 -2.64 -6.94
C LYS A 88 -27.16 -3.78 -7.13
N HIS A 89 -27.06 -4.84 -6.35
CA HIS A 89 -28.19 -5.71 -5.94
C HIS A 89 -27.86 -6.49 -4.67
#